data_AF-A0A3D5YFB6-F1
#
_entry.id   AF-A0A3D5YFB6-F1
#
_cell.length_a   1.000
_cell.length_b   1.000
_cell.length_c   1.000
_cell.angle_alpha   90.00
_cell.angle_beta   90.00
_cell.angle_gamma   90.00
#
_symmetry.space_group_name_H-M   'P 1'
#
loop_
_entity.id
_entity.type
_entity.pdbx_description
1 polymer ?
#
loop_
_entity_poly.entity_id
_entity_poly.type
_entity_poly.pdbx_seq_one_letter_code
_entity_poly.pdbx_strand_id
1 'polypeptide(L)'
;MNIRLSEEFTGGVKITIAATVDEQKLNDSLTKYLIDQKYPNSNVLVQINDEETDISIRTRVENDEKVNELSKELKTFLLEGEYITSQDQVIAQTITGPSVGDYMKTSARNALLVGLALMAIYMLFSFAAIRKSVSPSILAIVTIVTMIFDVSIPAGAFGFLMMIDHSIAIDSVFIIAILANM
;
A
#
# COMPACT_ATOMS: atom_id res chain seq x y z
N MET A 1 -11.65 -12.24 -1.06
CA MET A 1 -10.73 -11.34 -0.33
C MET A 1 -10.52 -10.11 -1.20
N ASN A 2 -11.01 -8.94 -0.79
CA ASN A 2 -10.79 -7.70 -1.55
C ASN A 2 -9.38 -7.20 -1.23
N ILE A 3 -8.46 -7.35 -2.18
CA ILE A 3 -7.09 -6.82 -2.06
C ILE A 3 -7.16 -5.30 -2.16
N ARG A 4 -6.71 -4.61 -1.11
CA ARG A 4 -6.64 -3.15 -1.05
C ARG A 4 -5.20 -2.71 -1.23
N LEU A 5 -4.91 -2.05 -2.34
CA LEU A 5 -3.61 -1.44 -2.59
C LEU A 5 -3.59 -0.02 -2.02
N SER A 6 -2.44 0.43 -1.54
CA SER A 6 -2.23 1.81 -1.09
C SER A 6 -2.24 2.80 -2.26
N GLU A 7 -2.31 4.08 -1.91
CA GLU A 7 -2.16 5.19 -2.85
C GLU A 7 -0.84 5.14 -3.63
N GLU A 8 0.21 4.52 -3.09
CA GLU A 8 1.50 4.30 -3.78
C GLU A 8 1.35 3.49 -5.07
N PHE A 9 0.35 2.59 -5.12
CA PHE A 9 0.06 1.78 -6.30
C PHE A 9 -1.17 2.28 -7.06
N THR A 10 -2.19 2.78 -6.38
CA THR A 10 -3.44 3.18 -7.04
C THR A 10 -3.40 4.60 -7.61
N GLY A 11 -2.46 5.41 -7.15
CA GLY A 11 -2.51 6.86 -7.27
C GLY A 11 -3.37 7.48 -6.16
N GLY A 12 -3.08 8.73 -5.84
CA GLY A 12 -3.77 9.45 -4.79
C GLY A 12 -2.88 10.41 -4.00
N VAL A 13 -3.37 10.78 -2.82
CA VAL A 13 -2.71 11.69 -1.89
C VAL A 13 -2.82 11.11 -0.48
N LYS A 14 -1.71 11.07 0.26
CA LYS A 14 -1.68 10.83 1.69
C LYS A 14 -1.21 12.09 2.40
N ILE A 15 -1.95 12.54 3.41
CA ILE A 15 -1.57 13.67 4.28
C ILE A 15 -1.67 13.21 5.72
N THR A 16 -0.65 13.53 6.51
CA THR A 16 -0.68 13.39 7.97
C THR A 16 -0.74 14.78 8.59
N ILE A 17 -1.74 14.98 9.45
CA ILE A 17 -1.91 16.23 10.20
C ILE A 17 -1.68 15.99 11.69
N ALA A 18 -0.99 16.91 12.36
CA ALA A 18 -0.85 16.97 13.82
C ALA A 18 -2.09 17.64 14.44
N ALA A 19 -3.22 16.94 14.34
CA ALA A 19 -4.49 17.33 14.93
C ALA A 19 -5.35 16.09 15.15
N THR A 20 -6.06 16.05 16.29
CA THR A 20 -7.12 15.08 16.53
C THR A 20 -8.43 15.63 15.99
N VAL A 21 -9.00 14.94 15.01
CA VAL A 21 -10.27 15.31 14.37
C VAL A 21 -11.31 14.21 14.58
N ASP A 22 -12.58 14.52 14.36
CA ASP A 22 -13.62 13.49 14.33
C ASP A 22 -13.50 12.69 13.03
N GLU A 23 -13.10 11.41 13.14
CA GLU A 23 -12.86 10.51 12.01
C GLU A 23 -14.07 10.42 11.08
N GLN A 24 -15.25 10.19 11.65
CA GLN A 24 -16.46 9.94 10.89
C GLN A 24 -16.94 11.22 10.21
N LYS A 25 -16.93 12.34 10.92
CA LYS A 25 -17.30 13.65 10.38
C LYS A 25 -16.35 14.08 9.25
N LEU A 26 -15.04 13.89 9.43
CA LEU A 26 -14.06 14.22 8.40
C LEU A 26 -14.21 13.32 7.18
N ASN A 27 -14.34 12.01 7.36
CA ASN A 27 -14.51 11.05 6.27
C ASN A 27 -15.77 11.36 5.45
N ASP A 28 -16.91 11.59 6.12
CA ASP A 28 -18.18 11.92 5.45
C ASP A 28 -18.10 13.25 4.69
N SER A 29 -17.46 14.27 5.28
CA SER A 29 -17.35 15.60 4.67
C SER A 29 -16.38 15.59 3.48
N LEU A 30 -15.25 14.92 3.62
CA LEU A 30 -14.23 14.80 2.58
C LEU A 30 -14.74 13.94 1.41
N THR A 31 -15.43 12.84 1.69
CA THR A 31 -16.06 12.01 0.65
C THR A 31 -17.07 12.82 -0.17
N LYS A 32 -17.91 13.64 0.47
CA LYS A 32 -18.84 14.53 -0.23
C LYS A 32 -18.10 15.56 -1.08
N TYR A 33 -17.09 16.23 -0.51
CA TYR A 33 -16.28 17.21 -1.22
C TYR A 33 -15.62 16.63 -2.48
N LEU A 34 -15.06 15.42 -2.40
CA LEU A 34 -14.43 14.76 -3.54
C LEU A 34 -15.42 14.39 -4.64
N ILE A 35 -16.64 13.98 -4.28
CA ILE A 35 -17.71 13.74 -5.25
C ILE A 35 -18.05 15.03 -6.00
N ASP A 36 -18.17 16.14 -5.28
CA ASP A 36 -18.47 17.46 -5.86
C ASP A 36 -17.34 17.96 -6.78
N GLN A 37 -16.08 17.66 -6.44
CA GLN A 37 -14.90 17.97 -7.26
C GLN A 37 -14.66 16.98 -8.42
N LYS A 38 -15.66 16.16 -8.78
CA LYS A 38 -15.59 15.18 -9.88
C LYS A 38 -14.59 14.05 -9.66
N TYR A 39 -14.32 13.66 -8.42
CA TYR A 39 -13.60 12.45 -8.05
C TYR A 39 -14.53 11.38 -7.44
N PRO A 40 -15.58 10.91 -8.14
CA PRO A 40 -16.64 10.06 -7.57
C PRO A 40 -16.17 8.64 -7.23
N ASN A 41 -15.05 8.19 -7.80
CA ASN A 41 -14.46 6.87 -7.54
C ASN A 41 -13.30 6.94 -6.55
N SER A 42 -13.24 8.01 -5.75
CA SER A 42 -12.25 8.14 -4.69
C SER A 42 -12.62 7.26 -3.50
N ASN A 43 -11.61 6.69 -2.86
CA ASN A 43 -11.74 5.98 -1.61
C ASN A 43 -10.95 6.72 -0.54
N VAL A 44 -11.66 7.21 0.47
CA VAL A 44 -11.10 7.96 1.59
C VAL A 44 -10.92 7.02 2.77
N LEU A 45 -9.74 7.05 3.35
CA LEU A 45 -9.44 6.49 4.67
C LEU A 45 -8.96 7.61 5.57
N VAL A 46 -9.52 7.65 6.76
CA VAL A 46 -9.07 8.51 7.86
C VAL A 46 -8.68 7.58 8.99
N GLN A 47 -7.48 7.77 9.55
CA GLN A 47 -6.97 6.98 10.67
C GLN A 47 -6.42 7.95 11.70
N ILE A 48 -6.87 7.83 12.95
CA ILE A 48 -6.40 8.66 14.06
C ILE A 48 -5.35 7.87 14.83
N ASN A 49 -4.17 8.46 14.97
CA ASN A 49 -3.04 7.96 15.75
C ASN A 49 -2.72 8.99 16.84
N ASP A 50 -3.38 8.87 18.00
CA ASP A 50 -3.24 9.76 19.16
C ASP A 50 -3.36 11.26 18.81
N GLU A 51 -2.23 11.96 18.63
CA GLU A 51 -2.15 13.40 18.32
C GLU A 51 -2.09 13.68 16.80
N GLU A 52 -2.05 12.64 15.98
CA GLU A 52 -1.94 12.73 14.52
C GLU A 52 -3.17 12.11 13.84
N THR A 53 -3.55 12.63 12.69
CA THR A 53 -4.55 12.04 11.81
C THR A 53 -3.95 11.81 10.44
N ASP A 54 -3.95 10.56 10.00
CA ASP A 54 -3.62 10.14 8.64
C ASP A 54 -4.86 10.17 7.76
N ILE A 55 -4.75 10.84 6.63
CA ILE A 55 -5.80 10.93 5.61
C ILE A 55 -5.21 10.36 4.32
N SER A 56 -5.70 9.21 3.88
CA SER A 56 -5.34 8.61 2.60
C SER A 56 -6.51 8.69 1.63
N ILE A 57 -6.30 9.36 0.52
CA ILE A 57 -7.24 9.46 -0.60
C ILE A 57 -6.68 8.65 -1.75
N ARG A 58 -7.31 7.53 -2.06
CA ARG A 58 -7.00 6.71 -3.23
C ARG A 58 -7.94 7.08 -4.35
N THR A 59 -7.41 7.51 -5.48
CA THR A 59 -8.23 7.90 -6.63
C THR A 59 -7.48 7.72 -7.93
N ARG A 60 -8.22 7.41 -8.99
CA ARG A 60 -7.69 7.39 -10.35
C ARG A 60 -7.91 8.75 -10.97
N VAL A 61 -6.81 9.47 -11.19
CA VAL A 61 -6.79 10.72 -11.95
C VAL A 61 -6.23 10.50 -13.35
N GLU A 62 -6.52 11.43 -14.25
CA GLU A 62 -6.11 11.33 -15.66
C GLU A 62 -4.60 11.50 -15.86
N ASN A 63 -3.96 12.37 -15.07
CA ASN A 63 -2.56 12.71 -15.18
C ASN A 63 -1.98 13.19 -13.84
N ASP A 64 -0.65 13.38 -13.80
CA ASP A 64 0.07 13.78 -12.60
C ASP A 64 -0.29 15.22 -12.17
N GLU A 65 -0.66 16.10 -13.11
CA GLU A 65 -1.11 17.46 -12.82
C GLU A 65 -2.39 17.45 -11.97
N LYS A 66 -3.36 16.59 -12.30
CA LYS A 66 -4.63 16.47 -11.59
C LYS A 66 -4.48 15.97 -10.17
N VAL A 67 -3.49 15.13 -9.90
CA VAL A 67 -3.20 14.67 -8.53
C VAL A 67 -2.57 15.79 -7.70
N ASN A 68 -1.76 16.64 -8.33
CA ASN A 68 -1.19 17.82 -7.67
C ASN A 68 -2.25 18.87 -7.35
N GLU A 69 -3.24 19.06 -8.25
CA GLU A 69 -4.43 19.88 -8.01
C GLU A 69 -5.22 19.36 -6.82
N LEU A 70 -5.57 18.06 -6.82
CA LEU A 70 -6.25 17.39 -5.70
C LEU A 70 -5.51 17.59 -4.36
N SER A 71 -4.19 17.47 -4.36
CA SER A 71 -3.37 17.70 -3.16
C SER A 71 -3.52 19.12 -2.62
N LYS A 72 -3.59 20.13 -3.51
CA LYS A 72 -3.79 21.53 -3.09
C LYS A 72 -5.21 21.74 -2.57
N GLU A 73 -6.20 21.23 -3.27
CA GLU A 73 -7.61 21.28 -2.89
C GLU A 73 -7.84 20.64 -1.52
N LEU A 74 -7.20 19.50 -1.24
CA LEU A 74 -7.26 18.83 0.05
C LEU A 74 -6.75 19.73 1.18
N LYS A 75 -5.63 20.42 1.00
CA LYS A 75 -5.10 21.33 2.03
C LYS A 75 -6.03 22.51 2.26
N THR A 76 -6.58 23.08 1.18
CA THR A 76 -7.57 24.16 1.28
C THR A 76 -8.81 23.70 2.02
N PHE A 77 -9.34 22.51 1.71
CA PHE A 77 -10.47 21.91 2.41
C PHE A 77 -10.21 21.72 3.91
N LEU A 78 -9.01 21.27 4.29
CA LEU A 78 -8.66 21.07 5.70
C LEU A 78 -8.60 22.41 6.47
N LEU A 79 -8.11 23.47 5.84
CA LEU A 79 -8.07 24.82 6.43
C LEU A 79 -9.47 25.46 6.51
N GLU A 80 -10.21 25.45 5.41
CA GLU A 80 -11.56 26.05 5.34
C GLU A 80 -12.58 25.29 6.19
N GLY A 81 -12.41 23.98 6.34
CA GLY A 81 -13.23 23.14 7.21
C GLY A 81 -12.86 23.19 8.69
N GLU A 82 -11.88 24.03 9.08
CA GLU A 82 -11.36 24.17 10.45
C GLU A 82 -10.83 22.85 11.06
N TYR A 83 -10.43 21.89 10.21
CA TYR A 83 -9.79 20.64 10.66
C TYR A 83 -8.33 20.88 11.06
N ILE A 84 -7.70 21.89 10.47
CA ILE A 84 -6.40 22.43 10.87
C ILE A 84 -6.49 23.96 10.98
N THR A 85 -5.74 24.54 11.90
CA THR A 85 -5.65 26.00 12.12
C THR A 85 -4.54 26.63 11.29
N SER A 86 -3.49 25.89 10.96
CA SER A 86 -2.41 26.36 10.10
C SER A 86 -1.83 25.24 9.24
N GLN A 87 -1.15 25.62 8.16
CA GLN A 87 -0.43 24.70 7.30
C GLN A 87 0.68 23.94 8.04
N ASP A 88 1.20 24.49 9.14
CA ASP A 88 2.27 23.88 9.93
C ASP A 88 1.83 22.59 10.64
N GLN A 89 0.52 22.39 10.77
CA GLN A 89 -0.03 21.12 11.26
C GLN A 89 0.04 20.01 10.22
N VAL A 90 0.34 20.30 8.94
CA VAL A 90 0.59 19.26 7.93
C VAL A 90 2.04 18.79 8.07
N ILE A 91 2.23 17.69 8.79
CA ILE A 91 3.55 17.16 9.14
C ILE A 91 4.13 16.21 8.09
N ALA A 92 3.28 15.54 7.32
CA ALA A 92 3.70 14.70 6.20
C ALA A 92 2.72 14.79 5.03
N GLN A 93 3.27 14.70 3.82
CA GLN A 93 2.47 14.61 2.61
C GLN A 93 3.17 13.76 1.56
N THR A 94 2.42 12.86 0.96
CA THR A 94 2.82 12.06 -0.19
C THR A 94 1.80 12.22 -1.30
N ILE A 95 2.30 12.49 -2.50
CA ILE A 95 1.49 12.73 -3.69
C ILE A 95 1.93 11.70 -4.72
N THR A 96 1.02 10.82 -5.13
CA THR A 96 1.31 9.74 -6.07
C THR A 96 0.46 9.90 -7.31
N GLY A 97 1.09 10.33 -8.40
CA GLY A 97 0.45 10.40 -9.71
C GLY A 97 0.30 9.02 -10.37
N PRO A 98 -0.55 8.89 -11.40
CA PRO A 98 -0.70 7.65 -12.16
C PRO A 98 0.63 7.08 -12.68
N SER A 99 1.55 7.95 -13.10
CA SER A 99 2.86 7.52 -13.63
C SER A 99 3.72 6.80 -12.59
N VAL A 100 3.79 7.38 -11.38
CA VAL A 100 4.51 6.82 -10.23
C VAL A 100 3.84 5.54 -9.77
N GLY A 101 2.50 5.53 -9.70
CA GLY A 101 1.75 4.34 -9.31
C GLY A 101 1.97 3.16 -10.26
N ASP A 102 1.99 3.40 -11.57
CA ASP A 102 2.24 2.36 -12.57
C ASP A 102 3.70 1.88 -12.58
N TYR A 103 4.65 2.78 -12.33
CA TYR A 103 6.04 2.42 -12.09
C TYR A 103 6.20 1.56 -10.83
N MET A 104 5.55 1.91 -9.73
CA MET A 104 5.57 1.17 -8.46
C MET A 104 4.99 -0.23 -8.65
N LYS A 105 3.82 -0.36 -9.30
CA LYS A 105 3.22 -1.67 -9.62
C LYS A 105 4.16 -2.54 -10.46
N THR A 106 4.75 -1.96 -11.51
CA THR A 106 5.66 -2.67 -12.41
C THR A 106 6.92 -3.12 -11.69
N SER A 107 7.50 -2.24 -10.88
CA SER A 107 8.70 -2.50 -10.09
C SER A 107 8.45 -3.58 -9.03
N ALA A 108 7.36 -3.49 -8.28
CA ALA A 108 6.97 -4.50 -7.29
C ALA A 108 6.76 -5.87 -7.95
N ARG A 109 6.04 -5.92 -9.07
CA ARG A 109 5.85 -7.17 -9.84
C ARG A 109 7.18 -7.76 -10.27
N ASN A 110 8.07 -6.95 -10.84
CA ASN A 110 9.36 -7.42 -11.33
C ASN A 110 10.26 -7.88 -10.16
N ALA A 111 10.27 -7.15 -9.04
CA ALA A 111 11.02 -7.52 -7.85
C ALA A 111 10.57 -8.87 -7.29
N LEU A 112 9.26 -9.10 -7.18
CA LEU A 112 8.70 -10.39 -6.73
C LEU A 112 9.09 -11.54 -7.66
N LEU A 113 8.99 -11.35 -8.98
CA LEU A 113 9.35 -12.39 -9.96
C LEU A 113 10.85 -12.73 -9.92
N VAL A 114 11.72 -11.71 -9.84
CA VAL A 114 13.16 -11.92 -9.74
C VAL A 114 13.53 -12.54 -8.40
N GLY A 115 12.93 -12.09 -7.30
CA GLY A 115 13.12 -12.67 -5.96
C GLY A 115 12.76 -14.15 -5.90
N LEU A 116 11.57 -14.52 -6.41
CA LEU A 116 11.15 -15.92 -6.54
C LEU A 116 12.15 -16.75 -7.36
N ALA A 117 12.63 -16.22 -8.48
CA ALA A 117 13.60 -16.92 -9.32
C ALA A 117 14.94 -17.13 -8.60
N LEU A 118 15.45 -16.11 -7.91
CA LEU A 118 16.69 -16.19 -7.15
C LEU A 118 16.57 -17.16 -5.97
N MET A 119 15.44 -17.16 -5.26
CA MET A 119 15.19 -18.10 -4.17
C MET A 119 15.12 -19.55 -4.69
N ALA A 120 14.44 -19.79 -5.82
CA ALA A 120 14.44 -21.11 -6.45
C ALA A 120 15.86 -21.57 -6.81
N ILE A 121 16.69 -20.68 -7.36
CA ILE A 121 18.09 -20.95 -7.67
C ILE A 121 18.89 -21.27 -6.40
N TYR A 122 18.73 -20.46 -5.34
CA TYR A 122 19.37 -20.68 -4.05
C TYR A 122 19.03 -22.08 -3.49
N MET A 123 17.76 -22.45 -3.50
CA MET A 123 17.29 -23.75 -3.02
C MET A 123 17.87 -24.91 -3.83
N LEU A 124 17.99 -24.76 -5.16
CA LEU A 124 18.65 -25.76 -6.01
C LEU A 124 20.11 -25.99 -5.59
N PHE A 125 20.85 -24.93 -5.27
CA PHE A 125 22.23 -25.04 -4.79
C PHE A 125 22.32 -25.59 -3.36
N SER A 126 21.44 -25.13 -2.47
CA SER A 126 21.40 -25.57 -1.07
C SER A 126 21.16 -27.08 -0.96
N PHE A 127 20.22 -27.60 -1.77
CA PHE A 127 19.92 -29.04 -1.79
C PHE A 127 20.84 -29.85 -2.71
N ALA A 128 21.74 -29.22 -3.46
CA ALA A 128 22.69 -29.93 -4.32
C ALA A 128 23.55 -30.92 -3.53
N ALA A 129 23.92 -30.59 -2.29
CA ALA A 129 24.69 -31.46 -1.41
C ALA A 129 23.92 -32.73 -0.99
N ILE A 130 22.59 -32.65 -0.90
CA ILE A 130 21.70 -33.73 -0.41
C ILE A 130 21.21 -34.61 -1.58
N ARG A 131 21.42 -34.16 -2.83
CA ARG A 131 20.99 -34.86 -4.05
C ARG A 131 21.54 -36.29 -4.19
N LYS A 132 22.63 -36.62 -3.49
CA LYS A 132 23.20 -37.97 -3.48
C LYS A 132 22.38 -38.97 -2.64
N SER A 133 21.61 -38.47 -1.67
CA SER A 133 20.79 -39.28 -0.75
C SER A 133 19.29 -39.18 -1.04
N VAL A 134 18.83 -38.10 -1.68
CA VAL A 134 17.41 -37.84 -1.94
C VAL A 134 17.17 -37.63 -3.43
N SER A 135 16.11 -38.24 -3.96
CA SER A 135 15.78 -38.13 -5.39
C SER A 135 15.51 -36.66 -5.82
N PRO A 136 15.94 -36.24 -7.02
CA PRO A 136 15.78 -34.86 -7.48
C PRO A 136 14.31 -34.39 -7.57
N SER A 137 13.37 -35.28 -7.86
CA SER A 137 11.94 -34.96 -7.94
C SER A 137 11.35 -34.59 -6.58
N ILE A 138 11.75 -35.30 -5.52
CA ILE A 138 11.34 -34.96 -4.14
C ILE A 138 11.87 -33.59 -3.75
N LEU A 139 13.14 -33.30 -4.07
CA LEU A 139 13.73 -31.99 -3.79
C LEU A 139 12.99 -30.86 -4.51
N ALA A 140 12.63 -31.04 -5.78
CA ALA A 140 11.86 -30.04 -6.52
C ALA A 140 10.48 -29.76 -5.89
N ILE A 141 9.78 -30.80 -5.44
CA ILE A 141 8.49 -30.66 -4.76
C ILE A 141 8.67 -29.92 -3.42
N VAL A 142 9.65 -30.33 -2.61
CA VAL A 142 9.94 -29.67 -1.32
C VAL A 142 10.28 -28.20 -1.55
N THR A 143 11.10 -27.87 -2.55
CA THR A 143 11.42 -26.47 -2.88
C THR A 143 10.19 -25.65 -3.20
N ILE A 144 9.31 -26.14 -4.08
CA ILE A 144 8.07 -25.42 -4.45
C ILE A 144 7.18 -25.24 -3.21
N VAL A 145 7.04 -26.28 -2.39
CA VAL A 145 6.21 -26.22 -1.18
C VAL A 145 6.77 -25.19 -0.19
N THR A 146 8.08 -25.21 0.08
CA THR A 146 8.74 -24.23 0.94
C THR A 146 8.54 -22.80 0.43
N MET A 147 8.77 -22.55 -0.86
CA MET A 147 8.56 -21.21 -1.46
C MET A 147 7.10 -20.73 -1.33
N ILE A 148 6.13 -21.64 -1.48
CA ILE A 148 4.72 -21.31 -1.27
C ILE A 148 4.49 -20.91 0.19
N PHE A 149 5.03 -21.66 1.16
CA PHE A 149 4.88 -21.33 2.58
C PHE A 149 5.52 -19.99 2.95
N ASP A 150 6.72 -19.70 2.45
CA ASP A 150 7.48 -18.48 2.76
C ASP A 150 6.72 -17.21 2.35
N VAL A 151 6.01 -17.26 1.22
CA VAL A 151 5.18 -16.14 0.75
C VAL A 151 3.77 -16.17 1.37
N SER A 152 3.17 -17.35 1.49
CA SER A 152 1.77 -17.49 1.91
C SER A 152 1.54 -17.16 3.37
N ILE A 153 2.50 -17.45 4.27
CA ILE A 153 2.35 -17.17 5.70
C ILE A 153 2.32 -15.65 5.97
N PRO A 154 3.32 -14.85 5.55
CA PRO A 154 3.27 -13.39 5.73
C PRO A 154 2.10 -12.75 4.97
N ALA A 155 1.84 -13.18 3.73
CA ALA A 155 0.74 -12.64 2.94
C ALA A 155 -0.63 -12.96 3.55
N GLY A 156 -0.81 -14.17 4.10
CA GLY A 156 -2.02 -14.59 4.79
C GLY A 156 -2.23 -13.84 6.10
N ALA A 157 -1.17 -13.67 6.90
CA ALA A 157 -1.22 -12.90 8.14
C ALA A 157 -1.63 -11.44 7.86
N PHE A 158 -1.04 -10.81 6.85
CA PHE A 158 -1.40 -9.46 6.45
C PHE A 158 -2.82 -9.36 5.86
N GLY A 159 -3.23 -10.35 5.06
CA GLY A 159 -4.60 -10.44 4.55
C GLY A 159 -5.64 -10.58 5.67
N PHE A 160 -5.29 -11.29 6.74
CA PHE A 160 -6.12 -11.40 7.95
C PHE A 160 -6.20 -10.07 8.70
N LEU A 161 -5.07 -9.35 8.85
CA LEU A 161 -5.08 -8.01 9.44
C LEU A 161 -5.97 -7.04 8.66
N MET A 162 -5.89 -7.06 7.33
CA MET A 162 -6.76 -6.25 6.45
C MET A 162 -8.25 -6.60 6.56
N MET A 163 -8.58 -7.82 6.97
CA MET A 163 -9.96 -8.23 7.23
C MET A 163 -10.50 -7.64 8.55
N ILE A 164 -9.65 -7.50 9.56
CA ILE A 164 -10.02 -6.94 10.86
C ILE A 164 -10.04 -5.40 10.77
N ASP A 165 -9.04 -4.83 10.11
CA ASP A 165 -8.86 -3.40 9.98
C ASP A 165 -8.89 -2.98 8.51
N HIS A 166 -9.96 -2.28 8.14
CA HIS A 166 -10.20 -1.81 6.78
C HIS A 166 -9.32 -0.61 6.37
N SER A 167 -8.60 0.00 7.31
CA SER A 167 -7.64 1.08 7.05
C SER A 167 -6.34 0.56 6.45
N ILE A 168 -5.98 -0.70 6.73
CA ILE A 168 -4.74 -1.32 6.25
C ILE A 168 -4.82 -1.57 4.74
N ALA A 169 -3.77 -1.15 4.04
CA ALA A 169 -3.58 -1.37 2.62
C ALA A 169 -2.19 -1.94 2.34
N ILE A 170 -2.06 -2.66 1.23
CA ILE A 170 -0.77 -3.16 0.75
C ILE A 170 0.02 -1.98 0.16
N ASP A 171 1.14 -1.67 0.79
CA ASP A 171 2.11 -0.65 0.40
C ASP A 171 3.43 -1.29 -0.08
N SER A 172 4.39 -0.45 -0.48
CA SER A 172 5.71 -0.92 -0.87
C SER A 172 6.46 -1.61 0.27
N VAL A 173 6.25 -1.18 1.51
CA VAL A 173 6.87 -1.77 2.72
C VAL A 173 6.46 -3.23 2.89
N PHE A 174 5.18 -3.55 2.68
CA PHE A 174 4.69 -4.92 2.70
C PHE A 174 5.37 -5.80 1.64
N ILE A 175 5.52 -5.29 0.41
CA ILE A 175 6.22 -6.03 -0.66
C ILE A 175 7.67 -6.30 -0.28
N ILE A 176 8.35 -5.31 0.30
CA ILE A 176 9.72 -5.45 0.79
C ILE A 176 9.79 -6.47 1.93
N ALA A 177 8.82 -6.45 2.85
CA ALA A 177 8.76 -7.39 3.96
C ALA A 177 8.55 -8.84 3.50
N ILE A 178 7.72 -9.07 2.48
CA ILE A 178 7.61 -10.40 1.84
C ILE A 178 8.97 -10.78 1.28
N LEU A 179 9.57 -9.92 0.45
CA LEU A 179 10.83 -10.23 -0.23
C LEU A 179 11.98 -10.52 0.75
N ALA A 180 12.01 -9.82 1.89
CA ALA A 180 13.01 -10.03 2.93
C ALA A 180 12.87 -11.39 3.66
N ASN A 181 11.70 -12.01 3.58
CA ASN A 181 11.43 -13.34 4.14
C ASN A 181 11.61 -14.48 3.13
N MET A 182 12.01 -14.14 1.89
CA MET A 182 12.27 -15.10 0.81
C MET A 182 13.75 -15.41 0.67
#